data_AF-A0A2P8CUT1-F1
#
_entry.id   AF-A0A2P8CUT1-F1
#
_cell.length_a   1.000
_cell.length_b   1.000
_cell.length_c   1.000
_cell.angle_alpha   90.00
_cell.angle_beta   90.00
_cell.angle_gamma   90.00
#
_symmetry.space_group_name_H-M   'P 1'
#
loop_
_entity.id
_entity.type
_entity.pdbx_description
1 polymer ?
#
loop_
_entity_poly.entity_id
_entity_poly.type
_entity_poly.pdbx_seq_one_letter_code
_entity_poly.pdbx_strand_id
1 'polypeptide(L)' 'MDMRLPSPINELADDRLAAVGVRVLLNRGDLIGSEVPGNRFRKLR' A
#
# COMPACT_ATOMS: atom_id res chain seq x y z
N MET A 1 -14.52 -12.21 -7.63
CA MET A 1 -14.50 -10.74 -7.69
C MET A 1 -14.45 -10.22 -6.26
N ASP A 2 -13.39 -10.53 -5.53
CA ASP A 2 -13.22 -10.02 -4.17
C ASP A 2 -12.33 -8.79 -4.23
N MET A 3 -12.89 -7.68 -3.78
CA MET A 3 -12.24 -6.37 -3.79
C MET A 3 -12.08 -5.95 -2.34
N ARG A 4 -10.86 -6.01 -1.82
CA ARG A 4 -10.61 -5.78 -0.39
C ARG A 4 -10.30 -4.32 -0.15
N LEU A 5 -11.31 -3.56 0.27
CA LEU A 5 -11.21 -2.14 0.63
C LEU A 5 -11.58 -1.91 2.10
N PRO A 6 -10.97 -0.93 2.79
CA PRO A 6 -9.86 -0.07 2.34
C PRO A 6 -8.54 -0.85 2.18
N SER A 7 -7.56 -0.27 1.46
CA SER A 7 -6.24 -0.88 1.35
C SER A 7 -5.51 -0.85 2.71
N PRO A 8 -4.86 -1.96 3.12
CA PRO A 8 -4.14 -1.99 4.39
C PRO A 8 -2.94 -1.03 4.35
N ILE A 9 -2.66 -0.43 5.50
CA ILE A 9 -1.47 0.39 5.72
C ILE A 9 -0.51 -0.38 6.62
N ASN A 10 0.74 -0.51 6.19
CA ASN A 10 1.78 -1.19 6.95
C ASN A 10 2.91 -0.20 7.27
N GLU A 11 3.41 -0.22 8.49
CA GLU A 11 4.64 0.49 8.82
C GLU A 11 5.84 -0.24 8.20
N LEU A 12 6.74 0.52 7.58
CA LEU A 12 7.99 0.01 7.04
C LEU A 12 9.13 0.55 7.90
N ALA A 13 9.82 -0.34 8.59
CA ALA A 13 11.01 0.03 9.34
C ALA A 13 12.13 0.40 8.36
N ASP A 14 12.64 1.62 8.49
CA ASP A 14 13.80 2.11 7.75
C ASP A 14 14.67 2.91 8.71
N ASP A 15 15.86 2.38 9.03
CA ASP A 15 16.76 2.97 10.02
C ASP A 15 17.30 4.34 9.60
N ARG A 16 17.46 4.58 8.30
CA ARG A 16 17.98 5.86 7.77
C ARG A 16 16.94 6.96 7.96
N LEU A 17 15.68 6.63 7.72
CA LEU A 17 14.55 7.55 7.90
C LEU A 17 14.19 7.71 9.38
N ALA A 18 14.27 6.64 10.16
CA ALA A 18 14.11 6.70 11.61
C ALA A 18 15.16 7.59 12.27
N ALA A 19 16.42 7.57 11.78
CA ALA A 19 17.49 8.43 12.28
C ALA A 19 17.20 9.94 12.12
N VAL A 20 16.32 10.33 11.19
CA VAL A 20 15.87 11.72 11.00
C VAL A 20 14.44 11.94 11.51
N GLY A 21 13.89 11.02 12.31
CA GLY A 21 12.56 11.13 12.90
C GLY A 21 11.40 10.91 11.92
N VAL A 22 11.66 10.35 10.73
CA VAL A 22 10.66 10.08 9.71
C VAL A 22 10.14 8.65 9.84
N ARG A 23 8.82 8.50 9.86
CA ARG A 23 8.13 7.20 9.82
C ARG A 23 7.60 6.92 8.43
N VAL A 24 7.79 5.70 7.94
CA VAL A 24 7.32 5.29 6.62
C VAL A 24 6.08 4.42 6.76
N LEU A 25 4.99 4.84 6.13
CA LEU A 25 3.76 4.08 6.02
C LEU A 25 3.55 3.68 4.57
N LEU A 26 3.46 2.37 4.31
CA LEU A 26 3.21 1.79 2.99
C LEU A 26 1.73 1.49 2.81
N ASN A 27 1.13 2.08 1.78
CA ASN A 27 -0.22 1.75 1.36
C ASN A 27 -0.21 0.51 0.44
N ARG A 28 -0.76 -0.61 0.91
CA ARG A 28 -0.81 -1.90 0.20
C ARG A 28 -1.96 -1.99 -0.80
N GLY A 29 -2.06 -1.00 -1.68
CA GLY A 29 -3.09 -0.98 -2.73
C GLY A 29 -2.95 -2.12 -3.74
N ASP A 30 -1.77 -2.72 -3.84
CA ASP A 30 -1.48 -3.92 -4.62
C ASP A 30 -2.34 -5.12 -4.22
N LEU A 31 -2.77 -5.20 -2.97
CA LEU A 31 -3.56 -6.31 -2.44
C LEU A 31 -5.08 -6.20 -2.69
N ILE A 32 -5.55 -5.10 -3.30
CA ILE A 32 -6.99 -4.86 -3.49
C ILE A 32 -7.61 -5.78 -4.57
N GLY A 33 -6.84 -6.15 -5.61
CA GLY A 33 -7.36 -6.91 -6.75
C GLY A 33 -6.34 -7.91 -7.31
N SER A 34 -6.81 -9.10 -7.69
CA SER A 34 -5.98 -10.21 -8.17
C SER A 34 -5.64 -10.16 -9.66
N GLU A 35 -6.38 -9.39 -10.45
CA GLU A 35 -6.24 -9.35 -11.93
C GLU A 35 -5.26 -8.27 -12.39
N VAL A 36 -5.23 -7.12 -11.72
CA VAL A 36 -4.31 -6.02 -12.00
C VAL A 36 -3.82 -5.43 -10.68
N PRO A 37 -2.50 -5.44 -10.40
CA PRO A 37 -1.99 -4.91 -9.15
C PRO A 37 -2.21 -3.39 -9.02
N GLY A 38 -2.71 -2.96 -7.87
CA GLY A 38 -2.51 -1.59 -7.36
C GLY A 38 -3.27 -0.49 -8.08
N ASN A 39 -2.61 0.65 -8.28
CA ASN A 39 -3.19 1.91 -8.77
C ASN A 39 -3.91 1.77 -10.12
N ARG A 40 -3.49 0.82 -10.97
CA ARG A 40 -4.17 0.56 -12.24
C ARG A 40 -5.59 0.03 -12.02
N PHE A 41 -5.80 -0.81 -11.02
CA PHE A 41 -7.13 -1.29 -10.68
C PHE A 41 -8.06 -0.16 -10.19
N ARG A 42 -7.54 0.77 -9.37
CA ARG A 42 -8.28 1.99 -8.97
C ARG A 42 -8.62 2.94 -10.11
N LYS A 43 -7.87 2.88 -11.22
CA LYS A 43 -8.06 3.77 -12.38
C LYS A 43 -8.93 3.19 -13.48
N LEU A 44 -9.15 1.87 -13.48
CA LEU A 44 -9.85 1.13 -14.53
C LEU A 44 -11.22 0.61 -14.10
N ARG A 45 -11.63 0.87 -12.85
CA ARG A 45 -12.92 0.52 -12.27
C ARG A 45 -13.65 1.77 -11.81
#